data_AF-A0A368B1L4-F1
#
_entry.id   AF-A0A368B1L4-F1
#
_cell.length_a   1.000
_cell.length_b   1.000
_cell.length_c   1.000
_cell.angle_alpha   90.00
_cell.angle_beta   90.00
_cell.angle_gamma   90.00
#
_symmetry.space_group_name_H-M   'P 1'
#
loop_
_entity.id
_entity.type
_entity.pdbx_description
1 polymer ?
#
loop_
_entity_poly.entity_id
_entity_poly.type
_entity_poly.pdbx_seq_one_letter_code
_entity_poly.pdbx_strand_id
1 'polypeptide(L)' 'MAELASAGGLSIVSVPIGNLGDLSERAKAALASVDRIACEDTRVTGKLLDKLGIKT' A
#
# COMPACT_ATOMS: atom_id res chain seq x y z
N MET A 1 24.38 16.21 -9.08
CA MET A 1 23.13 16.13 -8.30
C MET A 1 23.09 14.73 -7.73
N ALA A 2 23.40 14.58 -6.43
CA ALA A 2 23.55 13.28 -5.81
C ALA A 2 22.20 12.56 -5.77
N GLU A 3 22.14 11.42 -6.43
CA GLU A 3 21.04 10.47 -6.31
C GLU A 3 21.10 9.88 -4.90
N LEU A 4 20.29 10.40 -3.98
CA LEU A 4 20.02 9.69 -2.73
C LEU A 4 19.15 8.49 -3.11
N ALA A 5 19.79 7.38 -3.47
CA ALA A 5 19.17 6.07 -3.38
C ALA A 5 18.81 5.86 -1.91
N SER A 6 17.55 6.16 -1.55
CA SER A 6 17.00 5.75 -0.27
C SER A 6 17.24 4.25 -0.15
N ALA A 7 17.91 3.81 0.93
CA ALA A 7 17.98 2.39 1.24
C ALA A 7 16.55 1.82 1.18
N GLY A 8 16.39 0.65 0.56
CA GLY A 8 15.10 -0.02 0.47
C GLY A 8 14.43 -0.06 1.86
N GLY A 9 13.14 0.25 1.90
CA GLY A 9 12.39 0.38 3.15
C GLY A 9 11.24 -0.62 3.22
N LEU A 10 10.89 -1.03 4.44
CA LEU A 10 9.70 -1.83 4.72
C LEU A 10 8.73 -0.99 5.55
N SER A 11 7.52 -0.80 5.03
CA SER A 11 6.43 -0.17 5.78
C SER A 11 5.38 -1.22 6.12
N ILE A 12 4.99 -1.29 7.39
CA ILE A 12 3.86 -2.11 7.83
C ILE A 12 2.62 -1.23 7.78
N VAL A 13 1.63 -1.68 7.01
CA VAL A 13 0.37 -0.98 6.80
C VAL A 13 -0.77 -1.88 7.26
N SER A 14 -1.60 -1.38 8.18
CA SER A 14 -2.86 -2.03 8.55
C SER A 14 -3.89 -1.84 7.44
N VAL A 15 -4.62 -2.90 7.09
CA VAL A 15 -5.75 -2.86 6.15
C VAL A 15 -7.08 -2.80 6.90
N PRO A 16 -8.16 -2.29 6.27
CA PRO A 16 -9.47 -2.21 6.92
C PRO A 16 -10.10 -3.58 7.15
N ILE A 17 -10.96 -3.67 8.16
CA ILE A 17 -11.72 -4.91 8.48
C ILE A 17 -13.04 -5.04 7.71
N GLY A 18 -13.24 -4.21 6.68
CA GLY A 18 -14.43 -4.25 5.81
C GLY A 18 -14.97 -2.88 5.40
N ASN A 19 -14.64 -1.81 6.13
CA ASN A 19 -15.03 -0.45 5.80
C ASN A 19 -13.84 0.34 5.21
N LEU A 20 -13.94 0.77 3.96
CA LEU A 20 -12.87 1.55 3.31
C LEU A 20 -12.51 2.84 4.05
N GLY A 21 -13.46 3.43 4.79
CA GLY A 21 -13.24 4.63 5.59
C GLY A 21 -12.23 4.45 6.72
N ASP A 22 -11.94 3.22 7.14
CA ASP A 22 -10.98 2.96 8.22
C ASP A 22 -9.52 3.05 7.71
N LEU A 23 -9.30 3.13 6.39
CA LEU A 23 -7.97 3.27 5.82
C LEU A 23 -7.49 4.72 5.89
N SER A 24 -6.42 4.96 6.65
CA SER A 24 -5.80 6.29 6.73
C SER A 24 -5.24 6.77 5.38
N GLU A 25 -5.20 8.10 5.18
CA GLU A 25 -4.57 8.71 3.99
C GLU A 25 -3.08 8.35 3.88
N ARG A 26 -2.38 8.22 5.00
CA ARG A 26 -0.97 7.77 5.02
C ARG A 26 -0.83 6.33 4.50
N ALA A 27 -1.74 5.44 4.87
CA ALA A 27 -1.74 4.07 4.38
C ALA A 27 -2.01 4.01 2.87
N LYS A 28 -2.96 4.81 2.37
CA LYS A 28 -3.21 4.94 0.92
C LYS A 28 -1.96 5.42 0.18
N ALA A 29 -1.32 6.48 0.68
CA ALA A 29 -0.10 7.02 0.09
C ALA A 29 1.05 6.01 0.10
N ALA A 30 1.22 5.25 1.19
CA ALA A 30 2.23 4.19 1.26
C ALA A 30 1.96 3.09 0.22
N LEU A 31 0.73 2.57 0.15
CA LEU A 31 0.37 1.52 -0.82
C LEU A 31 0.52 1.99 -2.27
N ALA A 32 0.32 3.28 -2.55
CA ALA A 32 0.45 3.86 -3.89
C ALA A 32 1.89 4.17 -4.32
N SER A 33 2.86 4.19 -3.39
CA SER A 33 4.23 4.63 -3.66
C SER A 33 5.28 3.52 -3.63
N VAL A 34 4.93 2.32 -3.16
CA VAL A 34 5.87 1.19 -3.05
C VAL A 34 5.95 0.41 -4.35
N ASP A 35 7.14 -0.12 -4.65
CA ASP A 35 7.36 -0.97 -5.83
C ASP A 35 6.71 -2.35 -5.69
N ARG A 36 6.53 -2.83 -4.45
CA ARG A 36 6.02 -4.17 -4.13
C ARG A 36 5.14 -4.16 -2.89
N ILE A 37 4.08 -4.94 -2.94
CA ILE A 37 3.19 -5.21 -1.80
C ILE A 37 3.25 -6.70 -1.47
N ALA A 38 3.70 -7.01 -0.26
CA ALA A 38 3.58 -8.35 0.31
C ALA A 38 2.32 -8.41 1.18
N CYS A 39 1.42 -9.34 0.89
CA CYS A 39 0.17 -9.53 1.62
C CYS A 39 -0.11 -11.02 1.85
N GLU A 40 -0.92 -11.32 2.86
CA GLU A 40 -1.31 -12.70 3.22
C GLU A 40 -2.24 -13.32 2.16
N ASP A 41 -3.33 -12.63 1.80
CA ASP A 41 -4.25 -13.05 0.73
C ASP A 41 -4.33 -11.97 -0.38
N THR A 42 -3.71 -12.27 -1.52
CA THR A 42 -3.67 -11.40 -2.70
C THR A 42 -5.05 -11.11 -3.29
N ARG A 43 -6.05 -11.97 -3.07
CA ARG A 43 -7.42 -11.74 -3.58
C ARG A 43 -8.16 -10.69 -2.76
N VAL A 44 -7.89 -10.61 -1.46
CA VAL A 44 -8.46 -9.59 -0.57
C VAL A 44 -7.77 -8.25 -0.81
N THR A 45 -6.44 -8.25 -0.78
CA THR A 45 -5.65 -7.03 -1.01
C THR A 45 -5.83 -6.51 -2.44
N GLY A 46 -5.92 -7.38 -3.46
CA GLY A 46 -6.21 -6.96 -4.84
C GLY A 46 -7.52 -6.17 -4.95
N LYS A 47 -8.61 -6.67 -4.34
CA LYS A 47 -9.90 -5.95 -4.30
C LYS A 47 -9.80 -4.61 -3.57
N LEU A 48 -8.98 -4.50 -2.53
CA LEU A 48 -8.74 -3.24 -1.83
C LEU A 48 -8.03 -2.24 -2.77
N LEU A 49 -6.96 -2.67 -3.43
CA LEU A 49 -6.19 -1.83 -4.36
C LEU A 49 -7.05 -1.38 -5.55
N ASP A 50 -7.88 -2.26 -6.11
CA ASP A 50 -8.85 -1.93 -7.17
C ASP A 50 -9.82 -0.82 -6.73
N LYS A 51 -10.38 -0.93 -5.51
CA LYS A 51 -11.28 0.09 -4.95
C LYS A 51 -10.58 1.42 -4.68
N LEU A 52 -9.27 1.40 -4.43
CA LEU A 52 -8.44 2.59 -4.24
C LEU A 52 -7.88 3.16 -5.56
N GLY A 53 -8.07 2.46 -6.69
CA GLY A 53 -7.49 2.83 -7.98
C GLY A 53 -5.96 2.69 -8.02
N ILE A 54 -5.36 1.90 -7.14
CA ILE A 54 -3.91 1.70 -7.07
C ILE A 54 -3.53 0.54 -7.97
N LYS A 55 -2.54 0.75 -8.85
CA LYS A 55 -1.94 -0.30 -9.69
C LYS A 55 -0.49 -0.51 -9.27
N THR A 56 -0.11 -1.77 -9.09
CA THR A 56 1.22 -2.20 -8.67
C THR A 56 1.63 -3.43 -9.46
#